data_AF-A0A851DZ90-F1
#
_entry.id   AF-A0A851DZ90-F1
#
_cell.length_a   1.000
_cell.length_b   1.000
_cell.length_c   1.000
_cell.angle_alpha   90.00
_cell.angle_beta   90.00
_cell.angle_gamma   90.00
#
_symmetry.space_group_name_H-M   'P 1'
#
loop_
_entity.id
_entity.type
_entity.pdbx_description
1 polymer ?
#
loop_
_entity_poly.entity_id
_entity_poly.type
_entity_poly.pdbx_seq_one_letter_code
_entity_poly.pdbx_strand_id
1 'polypeptide(L)'
;RPLVYLGLKVFARFGVSEFLNCSEATLRAWLQVIEANYHSSNSYHNSTHAADVLHATAFFLGKERVKGSLDHLDEVAALIAATIHDVDHPGRTNSFLCNAGSELAVLY
;
A
#
# COMPACT_ATOMS: atom_id res chain seq x y z
N ARG A 1 11.09 -4.05 8.17
CA ARG A 1 10.41 -4.47 6.92
C ARG A 1 8.98 -4.93 7.19
N PRO A 2 8.16 -4.19 7.96
CA PRO A 2 6.80 -4.63 8.29
C PRO A 2 5.94 -4.87 7.04
N LEU A 3 6.08 -4.01 6.02
CA LEU A 3 5.22 -4.07 4.83
C LEU A 3 5.47 -5.31 3.98
N VAL A 4 6.74 -5.70 3.75
CA VAL A 4 7.04 -6.91 2.96
C VAL A 4 6.50 -8.17 3.63
N TYR A 5 6.73 -8.35 4.94
CA TYR A 5 6.32 -9.57 5.62
C TYR A 5 4.80 -9.69 5.75
N LEU A 6 4.13 -8.60 6.15
CA LEU A 6 2.68 -8.57 6.23
C LEU A 6 2.06 -8.69 4.83
N GLY A 7 2.56 -7.93 3.86
CA GLY A 7 2.06 -7.91 2.49
C GLY A 7 2.06 -9.29 1.85
N LEU A 8 3.13 -10.06 2.00
CA LEU A 8 3.17 -11.44 1.50
C LEU A 8 2.09 -12.34 2.12
N LYS A 9 1.81 -12.17 3.43
CA LYS A 9 0.78 -12.98 4.12
C LYS A 9 -0.62 -12.57 3.72
N VAL A 10 -0.88 -11.27 3.61
CA VAL A 10 -2.16 -10.73 3.17
C VAL A 10 -2.41 -11.09 1.71
N PHE A 11 -1.45 -10.88 0.83
CA PHE A 11 -1.61 -11.13 -0.61
C PHE A 11 -1.84 -12.62 -0.90
N ALA A 12 -1.13 -13.51 -0.20
CA ALA A 12 -1.39 -14.95 -0.29
C ALA A 12 -2.79 -15.33 0.22
N ARG A 13 -3.27 -14.73 1.32
CA ARG A 13 -4.63 -14.96 1.85
C ARG A 13 -5.73 -14.58 0.85
N PHE A 14 -5.51 -13.54 0.06
CA PHE A 14 -6.47 -13.03 -0.92
C PHE A 14 -6.22 -13.56 -2.34
N GLY A 15 -5.21 -14.42 -2.57
CA GLY A 15 -4.95 -14.99 -3.90
C GLY A 15 -4.48 -13.95 -4.94
N VAL A 16 -3.78 -12.90 -4.49
CA VAL A 16 -3.38 -11.77 -5.35
C VAL A 16 -2.43 -12.24 -6.48
N SER A 17 -1.52 -13.17 -6.21
CA SER A 17 -0.59 -13.70 -7.21
C SER A 17 -1.31 -14.38 -8.37
N GLU A 18 -2.27 -15.23 -8.02
CA GLU A 18 -3.09 -16.02 -8.94
C GLU A 18 -3.96 -15.10 -9.76
N PHE A 19 -4.61 -14.13 -9.13
CA PHE A 19 -5.44 -13.14 -9.81
C PHE A 19 -4.64 -12.31 -10.82
N LEU A 20 -3.45 -11.85 -10.43
CA LEU A 20 -2.55 -11.08 -11.31
C LEU A 20 -1.76 -11.94 -12.30
N ASN A 21 -1.90 -13.27 -12.25
CA ASN A 21 -1.13 -14.22 -13.04
C ASN A 21 0.40 -13.99 -12.93
N CYS A 22 0.89 -13.84 -11.70
CA CYS A 22 2.31 -13.62 -11.42
C CYS A 22 2.82 -14.51 -10.28
N SER A 23 4.13 -14.73 -10.23
CA SER A 23 4.75 -15.56 -9.19
C SER A 23 4.81 -14.83 -7.84
N GLU A 24 4.80 -15.57 -6.73
CA GLU A 24 5.07 -15.00 -5.40
C GLU A 24 6.43 -14.26 -5.34
N ALA A 25 7.42 -14.70 -6.13
CA ALA A 25 8.71 -14.03 -6.25
C ALA A 25 8.56 -12.62 -6.86
N THR A 26 7.65 -12.46 -7.82
CA THR A 26 7.32 -11.16 -8.42
C THR A 26 6.67 -10.24 -7.38
N LEU A 27 5.67 -10.73 -6.64
CA LEU A 27 5.04 -9.96 -5.57
C LEU A 27 6.02 -9.59 -4.45
N ARG A 28 6.91 -10.51 -4.07
CA ARG A 28 7.97 -10.23 -3.11
C ARG A 28 8.88 -9.12 -3.61
N ALA A 29 9.39 -9.21 -4.83
CA ALA A 29 10.26 -8.18 -5.41
C ALA A 29 9.55 -6.83 -5.46
N TRP A 30 8.28 -6.80 -5.89
CA TRP A 30 7.46 -5.60 -5.90
C TRP A 30 7.30 -4.98 -4.50
N LEU A 31 6.89 -5.77 -3.49
CA LEU A 31 6.79 -5.30 -2.10
C LEU A 31 8.12 -4.78 -1.55
N GLN A 32 9.25 -5.37 -1.94
CA GLN A 32 10.57 -4.91 -1.53
C GLN A 32 10.90 -3.54 -2.12
N VAL A 33 10.53 -3.29 -3.38
CA VAL A 33 10.69 -1.99 -4.04
C VAL A 33 9.77 -0.95 -3.38
N ILE A 34 8.49 -1.27 -3.17
CA ILE A 34 7.54 -0.35 -2.52
C ILE A 34 8.02 0.01 -1.11
N GLU A 35 8.36 -0.97 -0.28
CA GLU A 35 8.83 -0.70 1.08
C GLU A 35 10.12 0.13 1.12
N ALA A 36 11.01 -0.04 0.15
CA ALA A 36 12.24 0.76 0.05
C ALA A 36 11.98 2.24 -0.30
N ASN A 37 10.84 2.54 -0.93
CA ASN A 37 10.43 3.91 -1.28
C ASN A 37 9.54 4.56 -0.19
N TYR A 38 9.34 3.91 0.96
CA TYR A 38 8.82 4.58 2.15
C TYR A 38 9.99 5.11 2.99
N HIS A 39 10.01 6.42 3.22
CA HIS A 39 11.08 7.07 3.97
C HIS A 39 11.07 6.69 5.46
N SER A 40 12.05 5.90 5.89
CA SER A 40 12.19 5.50 7.31
C SER A 40 12.52 6.66 8.25
N SER A 41 12.94 7.81 7.71
CA SER A 41 13.16 9.05 8.45
C SER A 41 11.86 9.78 8.80
N ASN A 42 10.73 9.47 8.14
CA ASN A 42 9.43 10.01 8.50
C ASN A 42 8.96 9.41 9.83
N SER A 43 8.50 10.26 10.74
CA SER A 43 7.96 9.82 12.04
C SER A 43 6.64 9.05 11.93
N TYR A 44 5.87 9.26 10.85
CA TYR A 44 4.56 8.62 10.65
C TYR A 44 4.39 7.96 9.27
N HIS A 45 4.34 8.73 8.17
CA HIS A 45 4.16 8.20 6.80
C HIS A 45 5.39 7.43 6.30
N ASN A 46 5.60 6.25 6.87
CA ASN A 46 6.67 5.29 6.59
C ASN A 46 6.07 3.88 6.37
N SER A 47 6.89 2.86 6.14
CA SER A 47 6.38 1.53 5.77
C SER A 47 5.58 0.84 6.89
N THR A 48 5.72 1.28 8.13
CA THR A 48 4.88 0.79 9.25
C THR A 48 3.45 1.28 9.10
N HIS A 49 3.25 2.55 8.73
CA HIS A 49 1.92 3.10 8.45
C HIS A 49 1.26 2.38 7.27
N ALA A 50 1.99 2.18 6.17
CA ALA A 50 1.49 1.42 5.03
C ALA A 50 1.07 -0.01 5.40
N ALA A 51 1.86 -0.68 6.25
CA ALA A 51 1.52 -2.02 6.74
C ALA A 51 0.25 -2.01 7.60
N ASP A 52 0.07 -1.01 8.47
CA ASP A 52 -1.14 -0.86 9.29
C ASP A 52 -2.38 -0.65 8.42
N VAL A 53 -2.33 0.26 7.44
CA VAL A 53 -3.44 0.52 6.51
C VAL A 53 -3.75 -0.72 5.66
N LEU A 54 -2.74 -1.45 5.18
CA LEU A 54 -2.93 -2.72 4.49
C LEU A 54 -3.62 -3.77 5.38
N HIS A 55 -3.20 -3.91 6.63
CA HIS A 55 -3.80 -4.84 7.58
C HIS A 55 -5.27 -4.49 7.88
N ALA A 56 -5.56 -3.21 8.12
CA ALA A 56 -6.91 -2.72 8.36
C ALA A 56 -7.81 -2.94 7.14
N THR A 57 -7.31 -2.64 5.93
CA THR A 57 -8.03 -2.88 4.68
C THR A 57 -8.38 -4.37 4.53
N ALA A 58 -7.40 -5.26 4.71
CA ALA A 58 -7.62 -6.70 4.68
C ALA A 58 -8.64 -7.19 5.72
N PHE A 59 -8.66 -6.60 6.92
CA PHE A 59 -9.66 -6.90 7.94
C PHE A 59 -11.07 -6.51 7.50
N PHE A 60 -11.25 -5.32 6.91
CA PHE A 60 -12.56 -4.86 6.45
C PHE A 60 -13.06 -5.63 5.23
N LEU A 61 -12.19 -5.97 4.28
CA LEU A 61 -12.53 -6.86 3.15
C LEU A 61 -13.03 -8.23 3.63
N GLY A 62 -12.51 -8.72 4.77
CA GLY A 62 -12.96 -9.97 5.39
C GLY A 62 -14.32 -9.90 6.10
N LYS A 63 -14.98 -8.74 6.20
CA LYS A 63 -16.29 -8.61 6.84
C LYS A 63 -17.41 -9.00 5.88
N GLU A 64 -18.37 -9.81 6.35
CA GLU A 64 -19.46 -10.36 5.54
C GLU A 64 -20.17 -9.32 4.66
N ARG A 65 -20.49 -8.15 5.23
CA ARG A 65 -21.16 -7.07 4.50
C ARG A 65 -20.33 -6.52 3.35
N VAL A 66 -19.01 -6.41 3.53
CA VAL A 66 -18.10 -5.88 2.50
C VAL A 66 -17.84 -6.95 1.45
N LYS A 67 -17.53 -8.17 1.88
CA LYS A 67 -17.28 -9.33 1.01
C LYS A 67 -18.45 -9.65 0.07
N GLY A 68 -19.69 -9.40 0.49
CA GLY A 68 -20.87 -9.58 -0.35
C GLY A 68 -21.11 -8.46 -1.38
N SER A 69 -20.34 -7.37 -1.33
CA SER A 69 -20.54 -6.16 -2.14
C SER A 69 -19.41 -5.90 -3.15
N LEU A 70 -18.27 -6.58 -3.02
CA LEU A 70 -17.07 -6.38 -3.83
C LEU A 70 -16.72 -7.66 -4.56
N ASP A 71 -16.16 -7.54 -5.77
CA ASP A 71 -15.59 -8.66 -6.48
C ASP A 71 -14.09 -8.84 -6.18
N HIS A 72 -13.48 -9.87 -6.76
CA HIS A 72 -12.07 -10.16 -6.54
C HIS A 72 -11.14 -9.07 -7.09
N LEU A 73 -11.53 -8.38 -8.17
CA LEU A 73 -10.77 -7.26 -8.71
C LEU A 73 -10.75 -6.11 -7.71
N ASP A 74 -11.90 -5.78 -7.12
CA ASP A 74 -12.03 -4.75 -6.10
C ASP A 74 -11.16 -5.07 -4.86
N GLU A 75 -11.17 -6.32 -4.39
CA GLU A 75 -10.34 -6.76 -3.27
C GLU A 75 -8.84 -6.58 -3.57
N VAL A 76 -8.39 -7.05 -4.73
CA VAL A 76 -6.98 -6.93 -5.16
C VAL A 76 -6.59 -5.46 -5.34
N ALA A 77 -7.43 -4.65 -5.97
CA ALA A 77 -7.20 -3.23 -6.17
C ALA A 77 -7.08 -2.50 -4.83
N ALA A 78 -7.97 -2.78 -3.88
CA ALA A 78 -7.95 -2.17 -2.55
C ALA A 78 -6.66 -2.52 -1.77
N LEU A 79 -6.20 -3.77 -1.85
CA LEU A 79 -4.96 -4.20 -1.19
C LEU A 79 -3.72 -3.55 -1.81
N ILE A 80 -3.66 -3.44 -3.14
CA ILE A 80 -2.57 -2.74 -3.83
C ILE A 80 -2.60 -1.25 -3.47
N ALA A 81 -3.77 -0.61 -3.52
CA ALA A 81 -3.95 0.80 -3.16
C ALA A 81 -3.48 1.07 -1.73
N ALA A 82 -3.94 0.29 -0.74
CA ALA A 82 -3.52 0.42 0.64
C ALA A 82 -2.00 0.30 0.81
N THR A 83 -1.37 -0.59 0.05
CA THR A 83 0.09 -0.83 0.07
C THR A 83 0.89 0.38 -0.42
N ILE A 84 0.39 1.11 -1.44
CA ILE A 84 1.13 2.18 -2.11
C ILE A 84 0.65 3.60 -1.79
N HIS A 85 -0.43 3.78 -1.02
CA HIS A 85 -1.14 5.06 -0.93
C HIS A 85 -0.28 6.26 -0.51
N ASP A 86 0.76 6.02 0.31
CA ASP A 86 1.68 7.03 0.85
C ASP A 86 3.14 6.79 0.42
N VAL A 87 3.36 6.02 -0.65
CA VAL A 87 4.73 5.76 -1.14
C VAL A 87 5.40 7.09 -1.51
N ASP A 88 6.68 7.23 -1.16
CA ASP A 88 7.49 8.44 -1.39
C ASP A 88 6.99 9.71 -0.65
N HIS A 89 6.14 9.57 0.38
CA HIS A 89 5.64 10.74 1.11
C HIS A 89 6.79 11.57 1.72
N PRO A 90 6.85 12.90 1.53
CA PRO A 90 7.99 13.74 1.95
C PRO A 90 7.94 14.16 3.44
N GLY A 91 7.10 13.51 4.25
CA GLY A 91 6.83 13.93 5.64
C GLY A 91 6.28 15.37 5.79
N ARG A 92 5.65 15.94 4.76
CA ARG A 92 5.05 17.30 4.76
C ARG A 92 3.67 17.28 4.13
N THR A 93 2.82 18.23 4.49
CA THR A 93 1.46 18.35 3.94
C THR A 93 1.48 18.98 2.54
N ASN A 94 0.42 18.76 1.76
CA ASN A 94 0.27 19.39 0.45
C ASN A 94 0.32 20.92 0.54
N SER A 95 -0.32 21.54 1.54
CA SER A 95 -0.25 22.99 1.74
C SER A 95 1.18 23.50 1.95
N PHE A 96 2.03 22.73 2.66
CA PHE A 96 3.43 23.09 2.82
C PHE A 96 4.16 23.06 1.46
N LEU A 97 3.93 22.03 0.65
CA LEU A 97 4.53 21.88 -0.67
C LEU A 97 4.14 23.03 -1.61
N CYS A 98 2.85 23.40 -1.65
CA CYS A 98 2.37 24.54 -2.44
C CYS A 98 3.00 25.86 -1.98
N ASN A 99 3.04 26.11 -0.67
CA ASN A 99 3.60 27.35 -0.12
C ASN A 99 5.11 27.45 -0.30
N ALA A 100 5.81 26.31 -0.36
CA ALA A 100 7.24 26.24 -0.64
C ALA A 100 7.59 26.32 -2.13
N GLY A 101 6.58 26.28 -3.02
CA GLY A 101 6.80 26.20 -4.47
C GLY A 101 7.58 24.96 -4.87
N SER A 102 7.32 23.81 -4.23
CA SER A 102 8.05 22.58 -4.52
C SER A 102 7.78 22.10 -5.95
N GLU A 103 8.74 21.37 -6.54
CA GLU A 103 8.58 20.80 -7.88
C GLU A 103 7.32 19.92 -7.99
N LEU A 104 7.00 19.16 -6.95
CA LEU A 104 5.81 18.30 -6.92
C LEU A 104 4.50 19.11 -6.98
N ALA A 105 4.44 20.27 -6.30
CA ALA A 105 3.29 21.15 -6.33
C ALA A 105 3.19 22.02 -7.60
N VAL A 106 4.30 22.15 -8.34
CA VAL A 106 4.29 22.76 -9.69
C VAL A 106 3.79 21.76 -10.74
N LEU A 107 4.12 20.48 -10.55
CA LEU A 107 3.77 19.41 -11.48
C LEU A 107 2.26 19.04 -11.44
N TYR A 108 1.65 19.04 -10.26
CA TYR A 108 0.25 18.65 -10.01
C TYR A 108 -0.57 19.78 -9.40
#